data_AF-A0AA36AZL8-F1
#
_entry.id   AF-A0AA36AZL8-F1
#
_cell.length_a   1.000
_cell.length_b   1.000
_cell.length_c   1.000
_cell.angle_alpha   90.00
_cell.angle_beta   90.00
_cell.angle_gamma   90.00
#
_symmetry.space_group_name_H-M   'P 1'
#
loop_
_entity.id
_entity.type
_entity.pdbx_description
1 polymer ?
#
loop_
_entity_poly.entity_id
_entity_poly.type
_entity_poly.pdbx_seq_one_letter_code
_entity_poly.pdbx_strand_id
1 'polypeptide(L)'
;MEFRFVAAILLIAVSTVYSQSIMTLCQQTQVRAGSHFVRSPSNCSEFYLCNAMFPIPLACGNQTVFSQSQQVCVWRNSQYDDCDKPVYGGRFDDPLCNQYPDGMNRDPADCHSEFYLCNAMFPIPMACGFRTVFSQSQQVCVWRNSQYDDCDRPVYGGRFDDPLCNQYPDGMNRDPSDCHRIALQDQQ
;
A
#
# COMPACT_ATOMS: atom_id res chain seq x y z
N MET A 1 -26.09 36.00 -7.13
CA MET A 1 -24.86 35.21 -7.37
C MET A 1 -25.28 34.07 -8.27
N GLU A 2 -24.99 34.16 -9.58
CA GLU A 2 -25.62 33.26 -10.54
C GLU A 2 -25.07 31.84 -10.40
N PHE A 3 -25.95 30.84 -10.52
CA PHE A 3 -25.64 29.41 -10.43
C PHE A 3 -24.41 29.01 -11.26
N ARG A 4 -24.18 29.70 -12.38
CA ARG A 4 -23.02 29.53 -13.26
C ARG A 4 -21.69 29.89 -12.61
N PHE A 5 -21.64 30.94 -11.79
CA PHE A 5 -20.43 31.33 -11.05
C PHE A 5 -20.12 30.32 -9.94
N VAL A 6 -21.15 29.84 -9.23
CA VAL A 6 -20.98 28.84 -8.18
C VAL A 6 -20.50 27.51 -8.78
N ALA A 7 -21.10 27.07 -9.90
CA ALA A 7 -20.66 25.86 -10.61
C ALA A 7 -19.23 25.97 -11.14
N ALA A 8 -18.83 27.12 -11.70
CA ALA A 8 -17.47 27.35 -12.16
C ALA A 8 -16.44 27.31 -11.02
N ILE A 9 -16.73 27.93 -9.88
CA ILE A 9 -15.87 27.91 -8.70
C ILE A 9 -15.72 26.48 -8.16
N LEU A 10 -16.82 25.71 -8.09
CA LEU A 10 -16.78 24.31 -7.66
C LEU A 10 -15.94 23.44 -8.59
N LEU A 11 -16.07 23.59 -9.92
CA LEU A 11 -15.28 22.84 -10.89
C LEU A 11 -13.78 23.17 -10.77
N ILE A 12 -13.42 24.45 -10.64
CA ILE A 12 -12.03 24.87 -10.46
C ILE A 12 -11.45 24.33 -9.14
N ALA A 13 -12.21 24.39 -8.05
CA ALA A 13 -11.80 23.84 -6.76
C ALA A 13 -11.58 22.32 -6.84
N VAL A 14 -12.50 21.57 -7.45
CA VAL A 14 -12.37 20.11 -7.62
C VAL A 14 -11.15 19.76 -8.47
N SER A 15 -10.94 20.44 -9.61
CA SER A 15 -9.78 20.20 -10.47
C SER A 15 -8.46 20.54 -9.77
N THR A 16 -8.38 21.66 -9.05
CA THR A 16 -7.15 22.05 -8.33
C THR A 16 -6.84 21.15 -7.15
N VAL A 17 -7.85 20.64 -6.43
CA VAL A 17 -7.67 19.64 -5.37
C VAL A 17 -7.20 18.31 -5.97
N TYR A 18 -7.80 17.87 -7.07
CA TYR A 18 -7.41 16.64 -7.77
C TYR A 18 -5.96 16.71 -8.27
N SER A 19 -5.56 17.82 -8.89
CA SER A 19 -4.20 18.03 -9.40
C SER A 19 -3.14 18.11 -8.28
N GLN A 20 -3.47 18.70 -7.14
CA GLN A 20 -2.55 18.75 -5.99
C GLN A 20 -2.25 17.34 -5.45
N SER A 21 -3.28 16.50 -5.30
CA SER A 21 -3.14 15.13 -4.79
C SER A 21 -2.21 14.26 -5.64
N ILE A 22 -2.26 14.38 -6.96
CA ILE A 22 -1.47 13.54 -7.88
C ILE A 22 -0.02 14.03 -7.96
N MET A 23 0.22 15.35 -7.92
CA MET A 23 1.58 15.87 -7.88
C MET A 23 2.29 15.44 -6.60
N THR A 24 1.61 15.49 -5.44
CA THR A 24 2.15 14.93 -4.20
C THR A 24 2.41 13.44 -4.32
N LEU A 25 1.51 12.66 -4.93
CA LEU A 25 1.71 11.23 -5.11
C LEU A 25 2.93 10.94 -6.00
N CYS A 26 3.12 11.69 -7.09
CA CYS A 26 4.30 11.58 -7.96
C CYS A 26 5.61 12.02 -7.28
N GLN A 27 5.57 13.06 -6.45
CA GLN A 27 6.74 13.50 -5.66
C GLN A 27 7.15 12.46 -4.62
N GLN A 28 6.15 11.82 -4.00
CA GLN A 28 6.35 10.74 -3.06
C GLN A 28 6.91 9.48 -3.72
N THR A 29 6.62 9.25 -5.01
CA THR A 29 7.16 8.14 -5.78
C THR A 29 8.53 8.36 -6.41
N GLN A 30 9.23 9.45 -6.06
CA GLN A 30 10.64 9.61 -6.38
C GLN A 30 11.43 8.83 -5.31
N VAL A 31 12.31 7.85 -5.56
CA VAL A 31 13.22 7.61 -6.67
C VAL A 31 13.54 6.10 -6.71
N ARG A 32 13.07 5.36 -7.71
CA ARG A 32 13.84 4.22 -8.25
C ARG A 32 14.19 4.55 -9.68
N ALA A 33 15.44 4.35 -10.06
CA ALA A 33 15.83 4.37 -11.46
C ALA A 33 15.11 3.20 -12.16
N GLY A 34 14.02 3.49 -12.90
CA GLY A 34 13.35 2.52 -13.77
C GLY A 34 11.84 2.36 -13.62
N SER A 35 11.19 2.87 -12.56
CA SER A 35 9.72 2.74 -12.37
C SER A 35 9.08 4.10 -12.11
N HIS A 36 8.51 4.70 -13.16
CA HIS A 36 7.96 6.05 -13.15
C HIS A 36 6.42 6.05 -13.15
N PHE A 37 5.75 4.95 -12.82
CA PHE A 37 4.30 4.85 -12.94
C PHE A 37 3.57 4.76 -11.60
N VAL A 38 2.47 5.50 -11.51
CA VAL A 38 1.63 5.57 -10.32
C VAL A 38 0.17 5.41 -10.70
N ARG A 39 -0.53 4.47 -10.09
CA ARG A 39 -1.96 4.26 -10.30
C ARG A 39 -2.78 5.49 -9.89
N SER A 40 -3.84 5.78 -10.64
CA SER A 40 -4.81 6.80 -10.22
C SER A 40 -5.55 6.37 -8.95
N PRO A 41 -5.66 7.23 -7.93
CA PRO A 41 -6.34 6.90 -6.68
C PRO A 41 -7.86 6.76 -6.83
N SER A 42 -8.44 7.25 -7.93
CA SER A 42 -9.89 7.23 -8.19
C SER A 42 -10.30 6.33 -9.35
N ASN A 43 -9.36 5.90 -10.19
CA ASN A 43 -9.65 5.05 -11.34
C ASN A 43 -8.49 4.09 -11.61
N CYS A 44 -8.60 2.83 -11.17
CA CYS A 44 -7.53 1.85 -11.37
C CYS A 44 -7.24 1.49 -12.83
N SER A 45 -8.10 1.84 -13.79
CA SER A 45 -7.80 1.69 -15.21
C SER A 45 -6.94 2.85 -15.75
N GLU A 46 -6.65 3.86 -14.93
CA GLU A 46 -5.76 4.98 -15.23
C GLU A 46 -4.51 4.95 -14.35
N PHE A 47 -3.41 5.44 -14.90
CA PHE A 47 -2.14 5.59 -14.20
C PHE A 47 -1.38 6.78 -14.78
N TYR A 48 -0.36 7.24 -14.07
CA TYR A 48 0.41 8.42 -14.41
C TYR A 48 1.86 8.07 -14.59
N LEU A 49 2.46 8.53 -15.69
CA LEU A 49 3.91 8.61 -15.80
C LEU A 49 4.37 9.86 -15.04
N CYS A 50 4.99 9.65 -13.88
CA CYS A 50 5.59 10.68 -13.06
C CYS A 50 6.94 11.12 -13.65
N ASN A 51 6.94 12.32 -14.24
CA ASN A 51 8.16 13.02 -14.65
C ASN A 51 8.38 14.27 -13.77
N ALA A 52 9.54 14.91 -13.92
CA ALA A 52 9.93 16.04 -13.08
C ALA A 52 9.09 17.32 -13.25
N MET A 53 8.25 17.42 -14.28
CA MET A 53 7.47 18.64 -14.56
C MET A 53 5.97 18.44 -14.35
N PHE A 54 5.36 17.41 -14.95
CA PHE A 54 3.92 17.14 -14.90
C PHE A 54 3.60 15.65 -15.06
N PRO A 55 2.73 15.06 -14.21
CA PRO A 55 2.22 13.70 -14.38
C PRO A 55 1.49 13.55 -15.73
N ILE A 56 1.89 12.57 -16.54
CA ILE A 56 1.24 12.29 -17.83
C ILE A 56 0.22 11.17 -17.63
N PRO A 57 -1.09 11.40 -17.86
CA PRO A 57 -2.11 10.36 -17.73
C PRO A 57 -1.98 9.31 -18.83
N LEU A 58 -2.15 8.05 -18.43
CA LEU A 58 -2.16 6.85 -19.26
C LEU A 58 -3.33 5.96 -18.83
N ALA A 59 -3.73 5.05 -19.70
CA ALA A 59 -4.84 4.14 -19.45
C ALA A 59 -4.51 2.71 -19.87
N CYS A 60 -5.02 1.76 -19.09
CA CYS A 60 -4.98 0.35 -19.40
C CYS A 60 -6.01 -0.01 -20.48
N GLY A 61 -5.78 -1.13 -21.17
CA GLY A 61 -6.72 -1.67 -22.15
C GLY A 61 -8.05 -2.13 -21.51
N ASN A 62 -9.00 -2.51 -22.36
CA ASN A 62 -10.33 -2.88 -21.90
C ASN A 62 -10.29 -4.06 -20.90
N GLN A 63 -11.08 -3.96 -19.82
CA GLN A 63 -11.14 -4.93 -18.70
C GLN A 63 -9.83 -5.14 -17.91
N THR A 64 -8.83 -4.27 -18.10
CA THR A 64 -7.59 -4.30 -17.33
C THR A 64 -7.47 -3.11 -16.39
N VAL A 65 -6.70 -3.29 -15.33
CA VAL A 65 -6.38 -2.27 -14.32
C VAL A 65 -4.87 -2.19 -14.18
N PHE A 66 -4.35 -1.02 -13.86
CA PHE A 66 -2.92 -0.85 -13.61
C PHE A 66 -2.60 -1.44 -12.25
N SER A 67 -1.78 -2.48 -12.21
CA SER A 67 -1.27 -3.01 -10.96
C SER A 67 -0.11 -2.14 -10.49
N GLN A 68 -0.25 -1.52 -9.32
CA GLN A 68 0.82 -0.68 -8.77
C GLN A 68 2.05 -1.53 -8.45
N SER A 69 1.82 -2.69 -7.88
CA SER A 69 2.85 -3.61 -7.39
C SER A 69 3.57 -4.32 -8.54
N GLN A 70 2.88 -4.63 -9.64
CA GLN A 70 3.49 -5.23 -10.85
C GLN A 70 3.99 -4.18 -11.86
N GLN A 71 3.64 -2.91 -11.69
CA GLN A 71 3.94 -1.81 -12.63
C GLN A 71 3.48 -2.09 -14.07
N VAL A 72 2.36 -2.80 -14.24
CA VAL A 72 1.80 -3.19 -15.54
C VAL A 72 0.28 -3.33 -15.48
N CYS A 73 -0.40 -3.24 -16.62
CA CYS A 73 -1.82 -3.53 -16.71
C CYS A 73 -2.08 -5.04 -16.58
N VAL A 74 -2.96 -5.41 -15.65
CA VAL A 74 -3.36 -6.80 -15.37
C VAL A 74 -4.87 -6.95 -15.56
N TRP A 75 -5.34 -8.19 -15.71
CA TRP A 75 -6.78 -8.47 -15.76
C TRP A 75 -7.43 -8.13 -14.42
N ARG A 76 -8.60 -7.47 -14.50
CA ARG A 76 -9.43 -7.21 -13.31
C ARG A 76 -9.80 -8.53 -12.62
N ASN A 77 -9.77 -8.55 -11.30
CA ASN A 77 -10.00 -9.71 -10.42
C ASN A 77 -8.97 -10.85 -10.55
N SER A 78 -7.83 -10.61 -11.21
CA SER A 78 -6.72 -11.57 -11.16
C SER A 78 -5.99 -11.48 -9.82
N GLN A 79 -5.14 -12.46 -9.50
CA GLN A 79 -4.30 -12.44 -8.30
C GLN A 79 -3.30 -11.26 -8.26
N TYR A 80 -3.14 -10.52 -9.36
CA TYR A 80 -2.28 -9.35 -9.45
C TYR A 80 -3.07 -8.02 -9.43
N ASP A 81 -4.40 -8.10 -9.38
CA ASP A 81 -5.27 -6.93 -9.24
C ASP A 81 -5.18 -6.42 -7.80
N ASP A 82 -4.43 -5.34 -7.62
CA ASP A 82 -4.22 -4.65 -6.36
C ASP A 82 -4.99 -3.32 -6.31
N CYS A 83 -6.07 -3.17 -7.11
CA CYS A 83 -6.88 -1.95 -7.19
C CYS A 83 -7.47 -1.54 -5.83
N ASP A 84 -8.01 -2.51 -5.09
CA ASP A 84 -8.61 -2.30 -3.77
C ASP A 84 -7.57 -2.32 -2.64
N LYS A 85 -6.30 -2.61 -2.97
CA LYS A 85 -5.20 -2.53 -2.02
C LYS A 85 -4.71 -1.08 -1.96
N PRO A 86 -4.29 -0.60 -0.78
CA PRO A 86 -3.50 0.61 -0.70
C PRO A 86 -2.34 0.55 -1.69
N VAL A 87 -1.94 1.70 -2.22
CA VAL A 87 -0.79 1.82 -3.12
C VAL A 87 0.46 1.55 -2.31
N TYR A 88 0.76 0.26 -2.09
CA TYR A 88 2.00 -0.23 -1.51
C TYR A 88 3.00 -0.40 -2.65
N GLY A 89 4.24 0.05 -2.43
CA GLY A 89 5.26 0.01 -3.49
C GLY A 89 5.19 1.24 -4.39
N GLY A 90 6.18 2.10 -4.21
CA GLY A 90 6.32 3.34 -4.98
C GLY A 90 7.18 4.36 -4.24
N ARG A 91 7.22 4.31 -2.91
CA ARG A 91 8.03 5.21 -2.08
C ARG A 91 9.26 4.45 -1.60
N PHE A 92 10.41 5.11 -1.65
CA PHE A 92 11.68 4.54 -1.16
C PHE A 92 11.69 4.41 0.37
N ASP A 93 10.73 4.98 1.09
CA ASP A 93 10.64 4.99 2.54
C ASP A 93 9.34 4.34 3.04
N ASP A 94 8.87 3.29 2.35
CA ASP A 94 7.59 2.65 2.67
C ASP A 94 7.61 2.07 4.10
N PRO A 95 6.67 2.46 4.99
CA PRO A 95 6.61 1.94 6.35
C PRO A 95 6.51 0.42 6.45
N LEU A 96 5.98 -0.23 5.41
CA LEU A 96 5.95 -1.69 5.28
C LEU A 96 7.34 -2.32 5.38
N CYS A 97 8.37 -1.60 4.97
CA CYS A 97 9.76 -2.03 5.03
C CYS A 97 10.46 -1.67 6.35
N ASN A 98 9.80 -1.00 7.30
CA ASN A 98 10.47 -0.58 8.55
C ASN A 98 10.94 -1.76 9.40
N GLN A 99 10.18 -2.86 9.42
CA GLN A 99 10.50 -4.01 10.27
C GLN A 99 11.75 -4.75 9.74
N TYR A 100 11.81 -5.01 8.44
CA TYR A 100 12.99 -5.57 7.76
C TYR A 100 13.29 -4.77 6.48
N PRO A 101 14.13 -3.71 6.56
CA PRO A 101 14.39 -2.80 5.43
C PRO A 101 15.03 -3.43 4.19
N ASP A 102 15.78 -4.51 4.39
CA ASP A 102 16.43 -5.32 3.34
C ASP A 102 15.99 -6.79 3.39
N GLY A 103 14.86 -7.08 4.05
CA GLY A 103 14.32 -8.44 4.24
C GLY A 103 12.92 -8.61 3.67
N MET A 104 12.18 -9.59 4.18
CA MET A 104 10.81 -9.86 3.75
C MET A 104 9.82 -9.46 4.86
N ASN A 105 8.79 -8.70 4.52
CA ASN A 105 7.75 -8.21 5.43
C ASN A 105 6.38 -8.78 5.03
N ARG A 106 5.53 -9.10 6.00
CA ARG A 106 4.16 -9.56 5.76
C ARG A 106 3.33 -8.47 5.09
N ASP A 107 2.39 -8.89 4.24
CA ASP A 107 1.28 -8.02 3.89
C ASP A 107 0.41 -7.81 5.16
N PRO A 108 0.19 -6.56 5.60
CA PRO A 108 -0.60 -6.27 6.80
C PRO A 108 -2.11 -6.52 6.61
N ALA A 109 -2.59 -6.58 5.37
CA ALA A 109 -3.98 -6.88 5.04
C ALA A 109 -4.18 -8.38 4.71
N ASP A 110 -3.17 -9.06 4.18
CA ASP A 110 -3.26 -10.49 3.81
C ASP A 110 -1.93 -11.25 3.92
N CYS A 111 -1.56 -11.68 5.13
CA CYS A 111 -0.37 -12.52 5.34
C CYS A 111 -0.53 -13.99 4.88
N HIS A 112 -1.68 -14.39 4.32
CA HIS A 112 -1.92 -15.75 3.87
C HIS A 112 -1.54 -15.99 2.41
N SER A 113 -1.62 -14.97 1.57
CA SER A 113 -1.40 -15.10 0.12
C SER A 113 -0.14 -14.37 -0.36
N GLU A 114 0.19 -13.24 0.27
CA GLU A 114 1.25 -12.35 -0.20
C GLU A 114 2.16 -11.89 0.94
N PHE A 115 3.36 -11.48 0.54
CA PHE A 115 4.36 -10.81 1.37
C PHE A 115 5.17 -9.86 0.49
N TYR A 116 6.03 -9.05 1.09
CA TYR A 116 6.82 -8.07 0.37
C TYR A 116 8.30 -8.28 0.62
N LEU A 117 9.06 -8.44 -0.45
CA LEU A 117 10.51 -8.31 -0.41
C LEU A 117 10.86 -6.82 -0.40
N CYS A 118 11.50 -6.37 0.67
CA CYS A 118 12.03 -5.02 0.76
C CYS A 118 13.48 -4.99 0.27
N ASN A 119 13.75 -4.12 -0.68
CA ASN A 119 15.09 -3.84 -1.18
C ASN A 119 15.36 -2.35 -1.03
N ALA A 120 16.23 -1.97 -0.09
CA ALA A 120 16.46 -0.56 0.25
C ALA A 120 15.14 0.18 0.51
N MET A 121 14.30 -0.37 1.40
CA MET A 121 13.00 0.20 1.79
C MET A 121 11.93 0.32 0.67
N PHE A 122 12.15 -0.30 -0.48
CA PHE A 122 11.14 -0.45 -1.53
C PHE A 122 10.49 -1.85 -1.46
N PRO A 123 9.15 -1.95 -1.25
CA PRO A 123 8.48 -3.24 -1.17
C PRO A 123 8.12 -3.78 -2.56
N ILE A 124 8.45 -5.04 -2.79
CA ILE A 124 8.16 -5.80 -4.01
C ILE A 124 7.20 -6.92 -3.62
N PRO A 125 6.00 -7.02 -4.22
CA PRO A 125 5.03 -8.06 -3.90
C PRO A 125 5.58 -9.44 -4.27
N MET A 126 5.34 -10.40 -3.40
CA MET A 126 5.71 -11.79 -3.56
C MET A 126 4.54 -12.66 -3.10
N ALA A 127 4.44 -13.87 -3.64
CA ALA A 127 3.40 -14.82 -3.26
C ALA A 127 4.02 -16.07 -2.65
N CYS A 128 3.34 -16.64 -1.67
CA CYS A 128 3.67 -17.96 -1.17
C CYS A 128 3.09 -19.06 -2.08
N GLY A 129 3.77 -20.21 -2.10
CA GLY A 129 3.30 -21.39 -2.84
C GLY A 129 2.00 -21.97 -2.25
N PHE A 130 1.39 -22.90 -2.98
CA PHE A 130 0.12 -23.52 -2.57
C PHE A 130 0.16 -24.05 -1.12
N ARG A 131 -0.82 -23.63 -0.30
CA ARG A 131 -0.97 -23.99 1.13
C ARG A 131 0.17 -23.55 2.05
N THR A 132 1.00 -22.61 1.61
CA THR A 132 2.00 -21.97 2.47
C THR A 132 1.59 -20.54 2.79
N VAL A 133 2.09 -20.02 3.91
CA VAL A 133 1.86 -18.65 4.40
C VAL A 133 3.21 -18.06 4.77
N PHE A 134 3.38 -16.75 4.63
CA PHE A 134 4.67 -16.14 4.94
C PHE A 134 4.85 -16.02 6.45
N SER A 135 5.91 -16.63 6.97
CA SER A 135 6.31 -16.52 8.37
C SER A 135 7.32 -15.39 8.54
N GLN A 136 6.93 -14.35 9.27
CA GLN A 136 7.79 -13.20 9.53
C GLN A 136 9.02 -13.59 10.35
N SER A 137 8.84 -14.44 11.37
CA SER A 137 9.90 -14.89 12.26
C SER A 137 10.90 -15.81 11.58
N GLN A 138 10.47 -16.60 10.59
CA GLN A 138 11.34 -17.50 9.84
C GLN A 138 11.87 -16.87 8.54
N GLN A 139 11.34 -15.72 8.12
CA GLN A 139 11.67 -15.07 6.84
C GLN A 139 11.50 -16.01 5.64
N VAL A 140 10.47 -16.87 5.67
CA VAL A 140 10.19 -17.86 4.61
C VAL A 140 8.72 -18.26 4.61
N CYS A 141 8.22 -18.73 3.46
CA CYS A 141 6.90 -19.38 3.40
C CYS A 141 6.94 -20.74 4.12
N VAL A 142 6.05 -20.90 5.10
CA VAL A 142 5.89 -22.13 5.89
C VAL A 142 4.53 -22.76 5.62
N TRP A 143 4.34 -24.01 6.02
CA TRP A 143 3.01 -24.64 5.92
C TRP A 143 2.00 -23.93 6.82
N ARG A 144 0.80 -23.69 6.28
CA ARG A 144 -0.34 -23.18 7.04
C ARG A 144 -0.63 -24.10 8.23
N ASN A 145 -0.90 -23.52 9.39
CA ASN A 145 -1.15 -24.22 10.67
C ASN A 145 0.06 -25.01 11.21
N SER A 146 1.27 -24.76 10.71
CA SER A 146 2.48 -25.33 11.34
C SER A 146 2.85 -24.55 12.60
N GLN A 147 3.74 -25.11 13.42
CA GLN A 147 4.28 -24.41 14.61
C GLN A 147 5.05 -23.12 14.28
N TYR A 148 5.38 -22.90 13.01
CA TYR A 148 6.10 -21.73 12.51
C TYR A 148 5.17 -20.72 11.81
N ASP A 149 3.87 -21.05 11.69
CA ASP A 149 2.86 -20.12 11.19
C ASP A 149 2.65 -19.00 12.22
N ASP A 150 3.00 -17.78 11.83
CA ASP A 150 2.87 -16.60 12.66
C ASP A 150 1.93 -15.54 12.06
N CYS A 151 1.17 -15.86 11.02
CA CYS A 151 0.32 -14.90 10.30
C CYS A 151 -0.68 -14.20 11.24
N ASP A 152 -1.31 -14.94 12.16
CA ASP A 152 -2.25 -14.37 13.15
C ASP A 152 -1.55 -13.69 14.34
N ARG A 153 -0.21 -13.71 14.40
CA ARG A 153 0.54 -13.05 15.48
C ARG A 153 0.72 -11.56 15.18
N PRO A 154 0.57 -10.68 16.18
CA PRO A 154 0.80 -9.25 16.03
C PRO A 154 2.12 -8.97 15.31
N VAL A 155 2.06 -8.13 14.27
CA VAL A 155 3.25 -7.57 13.65
C VAL A 155 3.86 -6.60 14.66
N TYR A 156 5.15 -6.74 14.94
CA TYR A 156 5.87 -5.79 15.79
C TYR A 156 6.51 -4.72 14.91
N GLY A 157 6.12 -3.46 15.10
CA GLY A 157 6.74 -2.31 14.43
C GLY A 157 5.83 -1.57 13.46
N GLY A 158 4.96 -0.70 13.98
CA GLY A 158 4.31 0.38 13.23
C GLY A 158 4.45 1.73 13.94
N ARG A 159 4.54 2.84 13.20
CA ARG A 159 4.46 4.22 13.74
C ARG A 159 2.98 4.62 13.83
N PHE A 160 2.59 5.48 14.78
CA PHE A 160 1.18 5.94 14.92
C PHE A 160 0.55 6.55 13.69
N ASP A 161 1.37 7.14 12.83
CA ASP A 161 0.89 7.84 11.66
C ASP A 161 0.50 6.86 10.53
N ASP A 162 0.52 5.55 10.79
CA ASP A 162 0.11 4.51 9.86
C ASP A 162 -1.42 4.55 9.62
N PRO A 163 -1.87 4.74 8.36
CA PRO A 163 -3.28 4.66 7.99
C PRO A 163 -3.98 3.33 8.38
N LEU A 164 -3.21 2.24 8.55
CA LEU A 164 -3.70 0.94 9.01
C LEU A 164 -4.11 0.93 10.49
N CYS A 165 -3.62 1.88 11.31
CA CYS A 165 -4.04 2.06 12.69
C CYS A 165 -5.52 2.50 12.81
N ASN A 166 -6.10 3.09 11.76
CA ASN A 166 -7.44 3.67 11.78
C ASN A 166 -8.57 2.66 11.48
N GLN A 167 -8.27 1.38 11.21
CA GLN A 167 -9.27 0.39 10.80
C GLN A 167 -9.84 -0.47 11.93
N TYR A 168 -9.31 -0.40 13.15
CA TYR A 168 -9.81 -1.19 14.29
C TYR A 168 -10.76 -0.35 15.18
N PRO A 169 -12.08 -0.62 15.19
CA PRO A 169 -13.08 0.17 15.92
C PRO A 169 -13.11 -0.09 17.43
N ASP A 170 -12.41 -1.12 17.90
CA ASP A 170 -12.65 -1.68 19.23
C ASP A 170 -11.57 -1.19 20.19
N GLY A 171 -11.99 -0.39 21.18
CA GLY A 171 -11.16 0.35 22.13
C GLY A 171 -10.31 -0.49 23.07
N MET A 172 -9.37 -1.28 22.55
CA MET A 172 -8.27 -1.85 23.32
C MET A 172 -7.28 -0.73 23.64
N ASN A 173 -6.84 -0.64 24.90
CA ASN A 173 -5.75 0.26 25.33
C ASN A 173 -4.52 -0.04 24.48
N ARG A 174 -4.25 0.79 23.48
CA ARG A 174 -3.05 0.69 22.64
C ARG A 174 -1.90 1.38 23.35
N ASP A 175 -0.71 0.83 23.21
CA ASP A 175 0.53 1.52 23.60
C ASP A 175 0.57 2.88 22.87
N PRO A 176 0.85 4.02 23.53
CA PRO A 176 1.01 5.34 22.91
C PRO A 176 2.38 5.57 22.23
N SER A 177 3.21 4.52 22.10
CA SER A 177 4.37 4.39 21.20
C SER A 177 4.18 3.48 19.95
N ASP A 178 3.18 2.56 19.92
CA ASP A 178 2.88 1.65 18.80
C ASP A 178 1.39 1.20 18.79
N CYS A 179 0.66 1.47 17.70
CA CYS A 179 -0.78 1.15 17.59
C CYS A 179 -1.10 -0.34 17.37
N HIS A 180 -0.10 -1.17 17.06
CA HIS A 180 -0.24 -2.62 16.90
C HIS A 180 0.10 -3.38 18.20
N ARG A 181 0.51 -2.67 19.27
CA ARG A 181 0.64 -3.23 20.62
C ARG A 181 -0.65 -3.01 21.41
N ILE A 182 -1.28 -4.11 21.81
CA ILE A 182 -2.22 -4.09 22.95
C ILE A 182 -1.36 -3.80 24.18
N ALA A 183 -1.59 -2.69 24.88
CA ALA A 183 -0.96 -2.42 26.16
C ALA A 183 -1.37 -3.56 27.09
N LEU A 184 -0.41 -4.43 27.42
CA LEU A 184 -0.61 -5.40 28.48
C LEU A 184 -0.93 -4.58 29.73
N GLN A 185 -2.17 -4.68 30.22
CA GLN A 185 -2.44 -4.27 31.60
C GLN A 185 -1.57 -5.18 32.46
N ASP A 186 -0.56 -4.60 33.10
CA ASP A 186 0.15 -5.25 34.20
C ASP A 186 -0.92 -5.73 35.18
N GLN A 187 -1.13 -7.05 35.23
CA GLN A 187 -1.91 -7.67 36.27
C GLN A 187 -1.12 -7.55 37.58
N GLN A 188 -1.50 -6.57 38.41
CA GLN A 188 -1.30 -6.58 39.85
C GLN A 188 -2.58 -7.00 40.55
#